data_AF-A0A6L5X7P8-F1
#
_entry.id   AF-A0A6L5X7P8-F1
#
_cell.length_a   1.000
_cell.length_b   1.000
_cell.length_c   1.000
_cell.angle_alpha   90.00
_cell.angle_beta   90.00
_cell.angle_gamma   90.00
#
_symmetry.space_group_name_H-M   'P 1'
#
loop_
_entity.id
_entity.type
_entity.pdbx_description
1 polymer ?
#
loop_
_entity_poly.entity_id
_entity_poly.type
_entity_poly.pdbx_seq_one_letter_code
_entity_poly.pdbx_strand_id
1 'polypeptide(L)'
;MSLFEKKIPVFRKRDRETCEKIRAALREAGIRCKSGHYQMENIVQAGYAGLDIRNLGPKGRIDRDIYYVNVPVSEKEHALDIIRAAGLVTEVLTVDQMMEDAPKKFPELNR
;
A
#
# COMPACT_ATOMS: atom_id res chain seq x y z
N MET A 1 -20.41 22.18 5.86
CA MET A 1 -19.41 21.09 5.83
C MET A 1 -20.15 19.77 5.69
N SER A 2 -19.94 19.04 4.60
CA SER A 2 -20.63 17.76 4.37
C SER A 2 -20.12 16.69 5.33
N LEU A 3 -21.03 16.01 6.02
CA LEU A 3 -20.71 14.97 7.00
C LEU A 3 -20.18 13.66 6.34
N PHE A 4 -20.43 13.49 5.04
CA PHE A 4 -20.11 12.28 4.28
C PHE A 4 -19.48 12.65 2.94
N GLU A 5 -18.21 13.02 3.00
CA GLU A 5 -17.44 13.20 1.78
C GLU A 5 -16.88 11.87 1.29
N LYS A 6 -17.10 11.58 0.00
CA LYS A 6 -16.52 10.41 -0.66
C LYS A 6 -15.01 10.52 -0.61
N LYS A 7 -14.34 9.43 -0.22
CA LYS A 7 -12.89 9.32 -0.25
C LYS A 7 -12.46 8.48 -1.45
N ILE A 8 -11.39 8.89 -2.10
CA ILE A 8 -10.83 8.22 -3.27
C ILE A 8 -9.37 7.86 -3.04
N PRO A 9 -8.89 6.74 -3.62
CA PRO A 9 -7.51 6.32 -3.47
C PRO A 9 -6.57 7.22 -4.28
N VAL A 10 -5.49 7.65 -3.64
CA VAL A 10 -4.35 8.34 -4.28
C VAL A 10 -3.09 7.48 -4.29
N PHE A 11 -3.04 6.48 -3.42
CA PHE A 11 -1.94 5.53 -3.33
C PHE A 11 -2.49 4.15 -2.95
N ARG A 12 -2.03 3.11 -3.65
CA ARG A 12 -2.33 1.70 -3.32
C ARG A 12 -1.22 0.80 -3.87
N LYS A 13 -0.32 0.33 -2.99
CA LYS A 13 0.84 -0.52 -3.36
C LYS A 13 1.38 -1.30 -2.16
N ARG A 14 2.14 -2.38 -2.40
CA ARG A 14 2.99 -3.05 -1.39
C ARG A 14 4.27 -2.23 -1.15
N ASP A 15 4.08 -1.03 -0.62
CA ASP A 15 5.21 -0.17 -0.24
C ASP A 15 4.81 0.63 1.00
N ARG A 16 5.31 0.15 2.13
CA ARG A 16 5.05 0.73 3.44
C ARG A 16 5.72 2.09 3.59
N GLU A 17 6.97 2.21 3.14
CA GLU A 17 7.78 3.41 3.34
C GLU A 17 7.20 4.59 2.56
N THR A 18 6.83 4.36 1.30
CA THR A 18 6.16 5.39 0.48
C THR A 18 4.79 5.74 1.04
N CYS A 19 4.02 4.78 1.55
CA CYS A 19 2.74 5.07 2.21
C CYS A 19 2.91 5.97 3.45
N GLU A 20 3.90 5.68 4.29
CA GLU A 20 4.19 6.47 5.49
C GLU A 20 4.65 7.89 5.12
N LYS A 21 5.49 8.05 4.09
CA LYS A 21 5.93 9.35 3.58
C LYS A 21 4.78 10.18 3.01
N ILE A 22 3.91 9.56 2.20
CA ILE A 22 2.71 10.21 1.65
C ILE A 22 1.80 10.68 2.79
N ARG A 23 1.56 9.80 3.78
CA ARG A 23 0.72 10.15 4.94
C ARG A 23 1.31 11.32 5.73
N ALA A 24 2.62 11.37 5.92
CA ALA A 24 3.30 12.46 6.60
C ALA A 24 3.13 13.79 5.83
N ALA A 25 3.42 13.79 4.53
CA ALA A 25 3.28 14.98 3.68
C ALA A 25 1.84 15.54 3.68
N LEU A 26 0.85 14.66 3.58
CA LEU A 26 -0.57 15.06 3.63
C LEU A 26 -0.97 15.62 4.99
N ARG A 27 -0.43 15.08 6.08
CA ARG A 27 -0.69 15.55 7.44
C ARG A 27 -0.07 16.93 7.67
N GLU A 28 1.15 17.15 7.19
CA GLU A 28 1.84 18.45 7.28
C GLU A 28 1.09 19.55 6.52
N ALA A 29 0.51 19.21 5.37
CA ALA A 29 -0.36 20.10 4.62
C ALA A 29 -1.78 20.29 5.19
N GLY A 30 -2.11 19.62 6.31
CA GLY A 30 -3.42 19.73 6.96
C GLY A 30 -4.55 18.93 6.30
N ILE A 31 -4.25 18.07 5.34
CA ILE A 31 -5.24 17.28 4.60
C ILE A 31 -5.61 16.02 5.41
N ARG A 32 -6.91 15.85 5.69
CA ARG A 32 -7.42 14.64 6.36
C ARG A 32 -7.48 13.44 5.42
N CYS A 33 -6.50 12.56 5.48
CA CYS A 33 -6.51 11.28 4.76
C CYS A 33 -6.99 10.10 5.63
N LYS A 34 -7.55 9.06 5.00
CA LYS A 34 -7.70 7.71 5.58
C LYS A 34 -6.60 6.83 5.02
N SER A 35 -5.71 6.33 5.87
CA SER A 35 -4.64 5.41 5.50
C SER A 35 -4.75 4.10 6.26
N GLY A 36 -4.29 3.01 5.68
CA GLY A 36 -4.24 1.71 6.34
C GLY A 36 -3.53 0.66 5.49
N HIS A 37 -3.64 -0.59 5.91
CA HIS A 37 -3.17 -1.74 5.15
C HIS A 37 -4.19 -2.88 5.23
N TYR A 38 -4.11 -3.82 4.29
CA TYR A 38 -4.84 -5.07 4.33
C TYR A 38 -3.99 -6.20 3.72
N GLN A 39 -4.19 -7.42 4.20
CA GLN A 39 -3.52 -8.59 3.67
C GLN A 39 -4.05 -8.90 2.26
N MET A 40 -3.13 -9.08 1.30
CA MET A 40 -3.51 -9.42 -0.06
C MET A 40 -3.77 -10.91 -0.26
N GLU A 41 -2.98 -11.77 0.39
CA GLU A 41 -3.17 -13.21 0.37
C GLU A 41 -4.05 -13.63 1.55
N ASN A 42 -5.11 -14.38 1.26
CA ASN A 42 -5.84 -15.11 2.28
C ASN A 42 -5.06 -16.40 2.59
N ILE A 43 -4.19 -16.35 3.60
CA ILE A 43 -3.37 -17.51 3.98
C ILE A 43 -4.27 -18.46 4.76
N VAL A 44 -4.54 -19.64 4.18
CA VAL A 44 -5.23 -20.72 4.90
C VAL A 44 -4.35 -21.13 6.07
N GLN A 45 -4.71 -20.67 7.27
CA GLN A 45 -4.07 -21.07 8.51
C GLN A 45 -4.50 -22.51 8.83
N ALA A 46 -3.68 -23.49 8.48
CA ALA A 46 -3.88 -24.86 8.94
C ALA A 46 -3.30 -25.02 10.36
N GLY A 47 -4.16 -25.13 11.36
CA GLY A 47 -3.80 -25.60 12.71
C GLY A 47 -3.60 -24.53 13.80
N TYR A 48 -3.43 -25.01 15.04
CA TYR A 48 -3.55 -24.30 16.32
C TYR A 48 -2.60 -23.11 16.56
N ALA A 49 -1.64 -22.84 15.68
CA ALA A 49 -0.66 -21.75 15.85
C ALA A 49 -0.69 -20.67 14.75
N GLY A 50 -1.44 -20.86 13.66
CA GLY A 50 -1.58 -19.85 12.60
C GLY A 50 -0.27 -19.34 11.98
N LEU A 51 0.84 -20.08 12.14
CA LEU A 51 2.17 -19.68 11.72
C LEU A 51 2.41 -20.07 10.25
N ASP A 52 2.73 -19.09 9.41
CA ASP A 52 3.16 -19.33 8.03
C ASP A 52 4.65 -19.68 8.01
N ILE A 53 4.96 -20.93 7.64
CA ILE A 53 6.32 -21.47 7.55
C ILE A 53 7.25 -20.62 6.67
N ARG A 54 6.71 -19.88 5.69
CA ARG A 54 7.49 -19.01 4.80
C ARG A 54 8.08 -17.81 5.53
N ASN A 55 7.55 -17.46 6.71
CA ASN A 55 8.08 -16.39 7.57
C ASN A 55 9.29 -16.84 8.41
N LEU A 56 9.66 -18.12 8.39
CA LEU A 56 10.74 -18.69 9.22
C LEU A 56 12.12 -18.62 8.55
N GLY A 57 12.23 -17.96 7.40
CA GLY A 57 13.51 -17.77 6.71
C GLY A 57 14.42 -16.74 7.40
N PRO A 58 15.71 -16.65 7.01
CA PRO A 58 16.69 -15.73 7.60
C PRO A 58 16.33 -14.24 7.43
N LYS A 59 15.45 -13.93 6.46
CA LYS A 59 14.93 -12.57 6.22
C LYS A 59 13.69 -12.23 7.07
N GLY A 60 13.20 -13.17 7.89
CA GLY A 60 12.06 -12.99 8.76
C GLY A 60 10.71 -12.98 8.04
N ARG A 61 9.74 -12.28 8.64
CA ARG A 61 8.36 -12.21 8.16
C ARG A 61 8.28 -11.50 6.81
N ILE A 62 7.62 -12.15 5.85
CA ILE A 62 7.40 -11.59 4.52
C ILE A 62 6.26 -10.58 4.62
N ASP A 63 6.50 -9.34 4.17
CA ASP A 63 5.44 -8.35 4.02
C ASP A 63 4.55 -8.72 2.83
N ARG A 64 3.27 -8.97 3.13
CA ARG A 64 2.23 -9.34 2.16
C ARG A 64 1.10 -8.32 2.12
N ASP A 65 1.25 -7.24 2.89
CA ASP A 65 0.22 -6.25 3.07
C ASP A 65 0.23 -5.27 1.90
N ILE A 66 -0.95 -4.80 1.55
CA ILE A 66 -1.16 -3.71 0.61
C ILE A 66 -1.51 -2.48 1.41
N TYR A 67 -0.72 -1.43 1.22
CA TYR A 67 -0.89 -0.16 1.87
C TYR A 67 -1.71 0.77 0.98
N TYR A 68 -2.59 1.55 1.59
CA TYR A 68 -3.45 2.48 0.86
C TYR A 68 -3.58 3.83 1.56
N VAL A 69 -3.75 4.87 0.76
CA VAL A 69 -4.09 6.23 1.21
C VAL A 69 -5.26 6.74 0.39
N ASN A 70 -6.34 7.11 1.09
CA ASN A 70 -7.54 7.69 0.51
C ASN A 70 -7.73 9.12 1.02
N VAL A 71 -7.98 10.06 0.11
CA VAL A 71 -8.24 11.47 0.42
C VAL A 71 -9.68 11.84 0.06
N PRO A 72 -10.26 12.90 0.66
CA PRO A 72 -11.55 13.43 0.23
C PRO A 72 -11.48 13.90 -1.23
N VAL A 73 -12.58 13.76 -1.98
CA VAL A 73 -12.62 14.13 -3.41
C VAL A 73 -12.33 15.61 -3.62
N SER A 74 -12.80 16.49 -2.73
CA SER A 74 -12.54 17.94 -2.82
C SER A 74 -11.06 18.29 -2.73
N GLU A 75 -10.29 17.53 -1.97
CA GLU A 75 -8.86 17.75 -1.73
C GLU A 75 -7.99 16.88 -2.64
N LYS A 76 -8.54 16.25 -3.68
CA LYS A 76 -7.79 15.31 -4.54
C LYS A 76 -6.64 15.99 -5.26
N GLU A 77 -6.91 17.11 -5.93
CA GLU A 77 -5.92 17.76 -6.79
C GLU A 77 -4.78 18.33 -5.95
N HIS A 78 -5.13 19.07 -4.89
CA HIS A 78 -4.20 19.54 -3.87
C HIS A 78 -3.40 18.38 -3.25
N ALA A 79 -4.12 17.29 -2.95
CA ALA A 79 -3.68 15.92 -2.76
C ALA A 79 -2.41 15.54 -3.52
N LEU A 80 -2.60 15.45 -4.84
CA LEU A 80 -1.62 14.99 -5.80
C LEU A 80 -0.47 15.99 -5.95
N ASP A 81 -0.75 17.29 -5.86
CA ASP A 81 0.27 18.32 -6.00
C ASP A 81 1.26 18.30 -4.84
N ILE A 82 0.80 18.10 -3.60
CA ILE A 82 1.68 17.92 -2.43
C ILE A 82 2.54 16.66 -2.59
N ILE A 83 1.94 15.56 -3.04
CA ILE A 83 2.66 14.29 -3.22
C ILE A 83 3.74 14.43 -4.31
N ARG A 84 3.41 15.12 -5.41
CA ARG A 84 4.37 15.45 -6.48
C ARG A 84 5.48 16.39 -5.99
N ALA A 85 5.12 17.42 -5.22
CA ALA A 85 6.09 18.36 -4.64
C ALA A 85 7.05 17.67 -3.67
N ALA A 86 6.59 16.62 -2.97
CA ALA A 86 7.41 15.76 -2.13
C ALA A 86 8.27 14.74 -2.93
N GLY A 87 8.16 14.71 -4.26
CA GLY A 87 8.87 13.76 -5.12
C GLY A 87 8.40 12.31 -4.99
N LEU A 88 7.16 12.10 -4.50
CA LEU A 88 6.60 10.78 -4.25
C LEU A 88 5.68 10.36 -5.42
N VAL A 89 5.59 9.04 -5.65
CA VAL A 89 4.80 8.51 -6.78
C VAL A 89 3.37 8.18 -6.33
N THR A 90 2.38 8.75 -7.02
CA THR A 90 0.97 8.44 -6.85
C THR A 90 0.60 7.24 -7.72
N GLU A 91 0.89 6.04 -7.24
CA GLU A 91 0.49 4.79 -7.91
C GLU A 91 -0.75 4.20 -7.23
N VAL A 92 -1.82 4.03 -8.02
CA VAL A 92 -3.01 3.29 -7.61
C VAL A 92 -3.08 2.03 -8.47
N LEU A 93 -2.45 0.95 -8.00
CA LEU A 93 -2.50 -0.32 -8.71
C LEU A 93 -3.89 -0.95 -8.55
N THR A 94 -4.48 -1.40 -9.65
CA THR A 94 -5.71 -2.23 -9.63
C THR A 94 -5.42 -3.60 -9.02
N VAL A 95 -6.45 -4.37 -8.65
CA VAL A 95 -6.25 -5.66 -7.98
C VAL A 95 -5.46 -6.60 -8.90
N ASP A 96 -5.77 -6.57 -10.20
CA ASP A 96 -5.08 -7.38 -11.22
C ASP A 96 -3.60 -7.00 -11.34
N GLN A 97 -3.28 -5.70 -11.37
CA GLN A 97 -1.90 -5.20 -11.40
C GLN A 97 -1.11 -5.59 -10.14
N MET A 98 -1.78 -5.64 -8.99
CA MET A 98 -1.15 -6.09 -7.75
C MET A 98 -0.80 -7.58 -7.77
N MET A 99 -1.56 -8.41 -8.50
CA MET A 99 -1.29 -9.86 -8.59
C MET A 99 -0.13 -10.15 -9.55
N GLU A 100 0.07 -9.31 -10.57
CA GLU A 100 1.15 -9.43 -11.56
C GLU A 100 2.53 -9.00 -11.03
N ASP A 101 2.56 -8.07 -10.08
CA ASP A 101 3.77 -7.56 -9.41
C ASP A 101 4.28 -8.48 -8.27
N ALA A 102 3.71 -9.69 -8.15
CA ALA A 102 4.33 -10.74 -7.37
C ALA A 102 5.74 -10.99 -7.94
N PRO A 103 6.80 -11.10 -7.09
CA PRO A 103 8.16 -11.28 -7.57
C PRO A 103 8.21 -12.54 -8.43
N LYS A 104 8.24 -12.37 -9.76
CA LYS A 104 8.55 -13.46 -10.68
C LYS A 104 9.93 -13.94 -10.28
N LYS A 105 10.05 -15.21 -9.86
CA LYS A 105 11.35 -15.87 -9.69
C LYS A 105 12.17 -15.52 -10.93
N PHE A 106 13.33 -14.90 -10.74
CA PHE A 106 14.34 -14.87 -11.80
C PHE A 106 14.52 -16.33 -12.22
N PRO A 107 14.29 -16.70 -13.49
CA PRO A 107 14.68 -18.03 -13.93
C PRO A 107 16.18 -18.11 -13.67
N GLU A 108 16.58 -19.11 -12.87
CA GLU A 108 17.99 -19.39 -12.70
C GLU A 108 18.57 -19.55 -14.10
N LEU A 109 19.50 -18.67 -14.43
CA LEU A 109 20.29 -18.75 -15.64
C LEU A 109 21.13 -20.02 -15.47
N ASN A 110 20.59 -21.16 -15.91
CA ASN A 110 21.30 -22.43 -15.96
C ASN A 110 22.56 -22.20 -16.82
N ARG A 111 23.69 -22.16 -16.14
CA ARG A 111 25.03 -22.26 -16.71
C ARG A 111 25.42 -23.72 -16.81
#